data_AF-A0AAE1JTZ9-F1
#
_entry.id   AF-A0AAE1JTZ9-F1
#
_cell.length_a   1.000
_cell.length_b   1.000
_cell.length_c   1.000
_cell.angle_alpha   90.00
_cell.angle_beta   90.00
_cell.angle_gamma   90.00
#
_symmetry.space_group_name_H-M   'P 1'
#
loop_
_entity.id
_entity.type
_entity.pdbx_description
1 polymer ?
#
loop_
_entity_poly.entity_id
_entity_poly.type
_entity_poly.pdbx_seq_one_letter_code
_entity_poly.pdbx_strand_id
1 'polypeptide(L)'
;MNLNISRVTVVYFFLCFSSTNDRDDDDLAEFRKCIRVLADKVSSLSRHREELLDKYSRIEATNEQLRKELEEKTDQVKTYYNKHQLEKQANKEKISFGRLEVHEIAAFILNSADHLPSRPNYIVGQIVHIERQIVKALVTTSVRTEQSRADQLTSDTGTDRLSLNSGSTSNPYGLPVGCEYFVVTVAMLPDTIIHSAPPS
;
A
#
# COMPACT_ATOMS: atom_id res chain seq x y z
N MET A 1 46.13 20.63 -24.00
CA MET A 1 47.31 21.43 -24.40
C MET A 1 48.67 20.87 -23.94
N ASN A 2 48.79 20.16 -22.81
CA ASN A 2 50.10 19.72 -22.27
C ASN A 2 50.76 18.49 -22.95
N LEU A 3 50.02 17.68 -23.71
CA LEU A 3 50.57 16.43 -24.30
C LEU A 3 51.45 16.70 -25.53
N ASN A 4 51.14 17.75 -26.30
CA ASN A 4 51.94 18.16 -27.44
C ASN A 4 53.30 18.71 -26.99
N ILE A 5 53.36 19.43 -25.88
CA ILE A 5 54.61 19.99 -25.35
C ILE A 5 55.60 18.88 -24.99
N SER A 6 55.16 17.82 -24.28
CA SER A 6 56.08 16.74 -23.87
C SER A 6 56.60 15.92 -25.06
N ARG A 7 55.75 15.63 -26.05
CA ARG A 7 56.16 14.92 -27.28
C ARG A 7 57.07 15.77 -28.17
N VAL A 8 56.77 17.08 -28.29
CA VAL A 8 57.59 18.02 -29.06
C VAL A 8 58.96 18.19 -28.41
N THR A 9 59.05 18.31 -27.08
CA THR A 9 60.34 18.47 -26.38
C THR A 9 61.24 17.26 -26.55
N VAL A 10 60.72 16.02 -26.44
CA VAL A 10 61.53 14.80 -26.61
C VAL A 10 62.03 14.66 -28.06
N VAL A 11 61.20 14.99 -29.05
CA VAL A 11 61.59 14.98 -30.48
C VAL A 11 62.62 16.07 -30.77
N TYR A 12 62.47 17.27 -30.21
CA TYR A 12 63.44 18.35 -30.38
C TYR A 12 64.80 18.00 -29.77
N PHE A 13 64.81 17.39 -28.59
CA PHE A 13 66.05 16.96 -27.93
C PHE A 13 66.79 15.90 -28.75
N PHE A 14 66.05 14.95 -29.34
CA PHE A 14 66.61 13.91 -30.20
C PHE A 14 67.17 14.45 -31.52
N LEU A 15 66.49 15.42 -32.15
CA LEU A 15 66.95 16.07 -33.38
C LEU A 15 68.19 16.95 -33.17
N CYS A 16 68.22 17.77 -32.10
CA CYS A 16 69.39 18.59 -31.78
C CYS A 16 70.66 17.76 -31.51
N PHE A 17 70.51 16.58 -30.91
CA PHE A 17 71.64 15.70 -30.58
C PHE A 17 72.19 14.91 -31.78
N SER A 18 71.40 14.77 -32.84
CA SER A 18 71.82 14.10 -34.07
C SER A 18 72.78 14.95 -34.93
N SER A 19 73.03 16.21 -34.53
CA SER A 19 73.84 17.19 -35.27
C SER A 19 75.29 17.35 -34.79
N THR A 20 75.71 16.70 -33.71
CA THR A 20 77.09 16.83 -33.17
C THR A 20 77.96 15.68 -33.68
N ASN A 21 78.81 16.00 -34.67
CA ASN A 21 79.83 15.12 -35.23
C ASN A 21 81.13 15.16 -34.41
N ASP A 22 81.78 14.00 -34.35
CA ASP A 22 83.17 13.73 -33.93
C ASP A 22 83.55 13.98 -32.46
N ARG A 23 83.37 12.93 -31.63
CA ARG A 23 84.38 12.36 -30.70
C ARG A 23 83.79 11.20 -29.90
N ASP A 24 84.58 10.14 -29.77
CA ASP A 24 84.38 8.90 -28.99
C ASP A 24 82.97 8.30 -29.04
N ASP A 25 82.79 7.43 -30.05
CA ASP A 25 81.52 6.81 -30.48
C ASP A 25 80.84 5.96 -29.38
N ASP A 26 81.58 5.47 -28.39
CA ASP A 26 81.07 4.57 -27.35
C ASP A 26 80.25 5.32 -26.27
N ASP A 27 80.75 6.45 -25.77
CA ASP A 27 80.01 7.32 -24.83
C ASP A 27 78.76 7.92 -25.50
N LEU A 28 78.88 8.25 -26.79
CA LEU A 28 77.78 8.76 -27.60
C LEU A 28 76.71 7.68 -27.83
N ALA A 29 77.12 6.44 -28.09
CA ALA A 29 76.23 5.29 -28.24
C ALA A 29 75.50 4.95 -26.93
N GLU A 30 76.19 4.99 -25.80
CA GLU A 30 75.59 4.79 -24.47
C GLU A 30 74.57 5.89 -24.15
N PHE A 31 74.89 7.15 -24.44
CA PHE A 31 73.95 8.26 -24.28
C PHE A 31 72.72 8.11 -25.17
N ARG A 32 72.88 7.72 -26.44
CA ARG A 32 71.73 7.43 -27.35
C ARG A 32 70.86 6.30 -26.82
N LYS A 33 71.45 5.27 -26.20
CA LYS A 33 70.72 4.19 -25.53
C LYS A 33 69.92 4.71 -24.33
N CYS A 34 70.51 5.59 -23.51
CA CYS A 34 69.81 6.25 -22.40
C CYS A 34 68.60 7.08 -22.88
N ILE A 35 68.76 7.85 -23.95
CA ILE A 35 67.66 8.62 -24.56
C ILE A 35 66.54 7.70 -25.07
N ARG A 36 66.88 6.56 -25.68
CA ARG A 36 65.89 5.58 -26.14
C ARG A 36 65.09 4.99 -24.98
N VAL A 37 65.78 4.54 -23.92
CA VAL A 37 65.12 4.02 -22.71
C VAL A 37 64.21 5.08 -22.08
N LEU A 38 64.66 6.34 -22.04
CA LEU A 38 63.83 7.44 -21.54
C LEU A 38 62.59 7.64 -22.41
N ALA A 39 62.72 7.64 -23.74
CA ALA A 39 61.61 7.78 -24.66
C ALA A 39 60.58 6.64 -24.50
N ASP A 40 61.05 5.40 -24.34
CA ASP A 40 60.18 4.23 -24.11
C ASP A 40 59.41 4.36 -22.78
N LYS A 41 60.08 4.78 -21.71
CA LYS A 41 59.45 5.03 -20.41
C LYS A 41 58.43 6.16 -20.48
N VAL A 42 58.75 7.27 -21.15
CA VAL A 42 57.82 8.39 -21.35
C VAL A 42 56.61 7.97 -22.19
N SER A 43 56.82 7.15 -23.22
CA SER A 43 55.73 6.59 -24.04
C SER A 43 54.79 5.71 -23.20
N SER A 44 55.36 4.80 -22.40
CA SER A 44 54.58 3.95 -21.48
C SER A 44 53.80 4.78 -20.46
N LEU A 45 54.43 5.78 -19.85
CA LEU A 45 53.79 6.67 -18.88
C LEU A 45 52.66 7.49 -19.52
N SER A 46 52.86 7.94 -20.75
CA SER A 46 51.85 8.65 -21.52
C SER A 46 50.63 7.78 -21.80
N ARG A 47 50.82 6.52 -22.22
CA ARG A 47 49.72 5.57 -22.42
C ARG A 47 48.98 5.27 -21.12
N HIS A 48 49.70 4.99 -20.05
CA HIS A 48 49.09 4.71 -18.75
C HIS A 48 48.25 5.88 -18.23
N ARG A 49 48.72 7.12 -18.44
CA ARG A 49 47.96 8.33 -18.12
C ARG A 49 46.65 8.41 -18.90
N GLU A 50 46.67 8.10 -20.20
CA GLU A 50 45.48 8.11 -21.05
C GLU A 50 44.47 7.06 -20.60
N GLU A 51 44.91 5.82 -20.34
CA GLU A 51 44.07 4.76 -19.79
C GLU A 51 43.46 5.15 -18.43
N LEU A 52 44.23 5.81 -17.58
CA LEU A 52 43.77 6.27 -16.29
C LEU A 52 42.71 7.37 -16.44
N LEU A 53 42.91 8.32 -17.34
CA LEU A 53 41.92 9.37 -17.64
C LEU A 53 40.61 8.79 -18.18
N ASP A 54 40.69 7.81 -19.09
CA ASP A 54 39.52 7.12 -19.64
C ASP A 54 38.77 6.33 -18.55
N LYS A 55 39.49 5.67 -17.64
CA LYS A 55 38.90 5.02 -16.45
C LYS A 55 38.20 6.01 -15.53
N TYR A 56 38.83 7.16 -15.23
CA TYR A 56 38.22 8.20 -14.41
C TYR A 56 36.94 8.73 -15.03
N SER A 57 36.94 9.01 -16.35
CA SER A 57 35.76 9.48 -17.06
C SER A 57 34.60 8.46 -17.02
N ARG A 58 34.89 7.16 -17.19
CA ARG A 58 33.88 6.11 -17.04
C ARG A 58 33.31 6.03 -15.63
N ILE A 59 34.16 6.08 -14.60
CA ILE A 59 33.74 6.04 -13.20
C ILE A 59 32.88 7.27 -12.86
N GLU A 60 33.27 8.45 -13.34
CA GLU A 60 32.51 9.68 -13.17
C GLU A 60 31.10 9.55 -13.76
N ALA A 61 30.97 9.04 -15.00
CA ALA A 61 29.67 8.80 -15.62
C ALA A 61 28.80 7.80 -14.83
N THR A 62 29.40 6.70 -14.33
CA THR A 62 28.67 5.73 -13.50
C THR A 62 28.24 6.31 -12.15
N ASN A 63 29.06 7.18 -11.54
CA ASN A 63 28.71 7.85 -10.29
C ASN A 63 27.56 8.84 -10.48
N GLU A 64 27.57 9.60 -11.59
CA GLU A 64 26.45 10.48 -11.93
C GLU A 64 25.15 9.70 -12.14
N GLN A 65 25.23 8.52 -12.75
CA GLN A 65 24.08 7.63 -12.90
C GLN A 65 23.56 7.14 -11.53
N LEU A 66 24.46 6.64 -10.66
CA LEU A 66 24.08 6.19 -9.32
C LEU A 66 23.49 7.31 -8.46
N ARG A 67 23.97 8.55 -8.61
CA ARG A 67 23.38 9.72 -7.94
C ARG A 67 21.93 9.95 -8.36
N LYS A 68 21.62 9.83 -9.65
CA LYS A 68 20.25 9.96 -10.16
C LYS A 68 19.34 8.86 -9.63
N GLU A 69 19.80 7.62 -9.64
CA GLU A 69 19.05 6.48 -9.09
C GLU A 69 18.80 6.64 -7.58
N LEU A 70 19.77 7.18 -6.84
CA LEU A 70 19.63 7.47 -5.42
C LEU A 70 18.57 8.55 -5.16
N GLU A 71 18.54 9.62 -5.96
CA GLU A 71 17.52 10.67 -5.85
C GLU A 71 16.13 10.11 -6.16
N GLU A 72 15.98 9.35 -7.25
CA GLU A 72 14.71 8.70 -7.61
C GLU A 72 14.22 7.77 -6.49
N LYS A 73 15.12 6.96 -5.92
CA LYS A 73 14.78 6.06 -4.82
C LYS A 73 14.35 6.81 -3.57
N THR A 74 15.00 7.94 -3.29
CA THR A 74 14.65 8.83 -2.18
C THR A 74 13.24 9.38 -2.36
N ASP A 75 12.87 9.82 -3.56
CA ASP A 75 11.54 10.33 -3.86
C ASP A 75 10.45 9.25 -3.87
N GLN A 76 10.78 8.02 -4.30
CA GLN A 76 9.90 6.87 -4.14
C GLN A 76 9.59 6.62 -2.65
N VAL A 77 10.61 6.61 -1.78
CA VAL A 77 10.43 6.40 -0.34
C VAL A 77 9.56 7.49 0.28
N LYS A 78 9.79 8.77 -0.05
CA LYS A 78 8.95 9.88 0.40
C LYS A 78 7.49 9.68 0.00
N THR A 79 7.25 9.29 -1.26
CA THR A 79 5.91 9.01 -1.78
C THR A 79 5.21 7.90 -1.01
N TYR A 80 5.88 6.76 -0.80
CA TYR A 80 5.32 5.65 -0.03
C TYR A 80 5.01 6.03 1.41
N TYR A 81 5.89 6.80 2.05
CA TYR A 81 5.68 7.28 3.41
C TYR A 81 4.45 8.19 3.50
N ASN A 82 4.32 9.17 2.61
CA ASN A 82 3.16 10.07 2.58
C ASN A 82 1.86 9.31 2.32
N LYS A 83 1.86 8.37 1.36
CA LYS A 83 0.71 7.50 1.11
C LYS A 83 0.31 6.72 2.35
N HIS A 84 1.28 6.14 3.06
CA HIS A 84 1.02 5.42 4.30
C HIS A 84 0.39 6.35 5.36
N GLN A 85 0.90 7.57 5.52
CA GLN A 85 0.34 8.49 6.51
C GLN A 85 -1.10 8.91 6.16
N LEU A 86 -1.40 9.16 4.88
CA LEU A 86 -2.75 9.45 4.42
C LEU A 86 -3.71 8.28 4.66
N GLU A 87 -3.26 7.04 4.45
CA GLU A 87 -4.06 5.84 4.72
C GLU A 87 -4.40 5.68 6.21
N LYS A 88 -3.48 6.04 7.12
CA LYS A 88 -3.78 6.06 8.57
C LYS A 88 -4.83 7.10 8.94
N GLN A 89 -4.86 8.24 8.27
CA GLN A 89 -5.86 9.28 8.52
C GLN A 89 -7.24 8.89 7.97
N ALA A 90 -7.30 8.31 6.77
CA ALA A 90 -8.54 7.91 6.11
C ALA A 90 -9.28 6.74 6.82
N ASN A 91 -8.56 5.90 7.59
CA ASN A 91 -9.16 4.80 8.33
C ASN A 91 -9.84 5.21 9.65
N LYS A 92 -9.84 6.50 10.04
CA LYS A 92 -10.56 6.97 11.24
C LYS A 92 -12.01 7.37 10.99
N GLU A 93 -12.43 7.54 9.73
CA GLU A 93 -13.76 8.09 9.37
C GLU A 93 -14.61 7.13 8.52
N LYS A 94 -14.29 5.83 8.53
CA LYS A 94 -15.03 4.86 7.73
C LYS A 94 -16.29 4.42 8.48
N ILE A 95 -17.45 4.81 7.96
CA ILE A 95 -18.72 4.14 8.27
C ILE A 95 -18.68 2.82 7.49
N SER A 96 -18.63 1.67 8.17
CA SER A 96 -18.76 0.40 7.46
C SER A 96 -20.14 0.26 6.85
N PHE A 97 -20.16 -0.16 5.60
CA PHE A 97 -21.37 -0.68 4.97
C PHE A 97 -21.26 -2.20 4.96
N GLY A 98 -22.02 -2.86 5.85
CA GLY A 98 -22.25 -4.30 5.80
C GLY A 98 -21.40 -5.18 6.72
N ARG A 99 -20.43 -4.63 7.48
CA ARG A 99 -19.77 -5.35 8.58
C ARG A 99 -20.07 -4.65 9.89
N LEU A 100 -20.76 -5.33 10.77
CA LEU A 100 -21.14 -4.81 12.08
C LEU A 100 -20.10 -5.29 13.09
N GLU A 101 -19.12 -4.44 13.43
CA GLU A 101 -18.05 -4.75 14.38
C GLU A 101 -18.11 -3.85 15.62
N VAL A 102 -17.68 -4.37 16.78
CA VAL A 102 -17.59 -3.58 18.01
C VAL A 102 -16.50 -2.51 17.85
N HIS A 103 -16.77 -1.31 18.35
CA HIS A 103 -15.95 -0.09 18.23
C HIS A 103 -15.98 0.61 16.88
N GLU A 104 -16.82 0.19 15.95
CA GLU A 104 -17.01 0.89 14.69
C GLU A 104 -18.12 1.95 14.75
N ILE A 105 -18.00 3.00 13.93
CA ILE A 105 -19.03 4.04 13.77
C ILE A 105 -20.08 3.51 12.78
N ALA A 106 -21.34 3.53 13.21
CA ALA A 106 -22.47 3.15 12.38
C ALA A 106 -23.58 4.21 12.43
N ALA A 107 -24.30 4.33 11.31
CA ALA A 107 -25.51 5.12 11.21
C ALA A 107 -26.70 4.17 11.09
N PHE A 108 -27.68 4.32 11.98
CA PHE A 108 -28.90 3.51 12.00
C PHE A 108 -30.07 4.37 11.58
N ILE A 109 -30.84 3.91 10.60
CA ILE A 109 -32.01 4.62 10.07
C ILE A 109 -33.26 4.03 10.72
N LEU A 110 -34.15 4.90 11.20
CA LEU A 110 -35.45 4.49 11.74
C LEU A 110 -36.33 3.96 10.61
N ASN A 111 -36.91 2.78 10.79
CA ASN A 111 -37.86 2.22 9.85
C ASN A 111 -39.13 3.09 9.81
N SER A 112 -39.66 3.38 8.63
CA SER A 112 -40.68 4.40 8.34
C SER A 112 -42.08 4.13 8.93
N ALA A 113 -42.24 3.10 9.75
CA ALA A 113 -43.52 2.74 10.37
C ALA A 113 -43.98 3.73 11.45
N ASP A 114 -43.05 4.43 12.11
CA ASP A 114 -43.33 5.33 13.25
C ASP A 114 -42.67 6.70 13.06
N HIS A 115 -43.26 7.54 12.20
CA HIS A 115 -42.77 8.90 11.93
C HIS A 115 -43.25 9.86 13.02
N LEU A 116 -42.33 10.33 13.87
CA LEU A 116 -42.54 11.48 14.76
C LEU A 116 -41.83 12.70 14.15
N PRO A 117 -42.54 13.80 13.83
CA PRO A 117 -42.02 14.91 13.02
C PRO A 117 -40.92 15.75 13.68
N SER A 118 -40.46 15.43 14.89
CA SER A 118 -39.51 16.25 15.66
C SER A 118 -38.18 15.56 15.97
N ARG A 119 -37.88 14.39 15.40
CA ARG A 119 -36.63 13.65 15.69
C ARG A 119 -35.89 13.29 14.40
N PRO A 120 -34.54 13.29 14.41
CA PRO A 120 -33.78 12.81 13.26
C PRO A 120 -34.15 11.36 12.98
N ASN A 121 -34.39 11.03 11.71
CA ASN A 121 -34.72 9.67 11.26
C ASN A 121 -33.51 8.72 11.29
N TYR A 122 -32.40 9.16 11.86
CA TYR A 122 -31.18 8.38 11.99
C TYR A 122 -30.47 8.71 13.29
N ILE A 123 -29.72 7.74 13.80
CA ILE A 123 -28.76 7.93 14.89
C ILE A 123 -27.37 7.57 14.39
N VAL A 124 -26.36 8.29 14.85
CA VAL A 124 -24.94 7.98 14.58
C VAL A 124 -24.25 7.74 15.91
N GLY A 125 -23.50 6.65 16.00
CA GLY A 125 -22.72 6.37 17.19
C GLY A 125 -21.76 5.22 17.03
N GLN A 126 -20.94 5.01 18.05
CA GLN A 126 -20.00 3.90 18.11
C GLN A 126 -20.68 2.67 18.71
N ILE A 127 -20.58 1.52 18.04
CA ILE A 127 -21.14 0.26 18.53
C ILE A 127 -20.32 -0.21 19.73
N VAL A 128 -20.96 -0.42 20.88
CA VAL A 128 -20.29 -0.91 22.10
C VAL A 128 -20.60 -2.37 22.40
N HIS A 129 -21.73 -2.89 21.89
CA HIS A 129 -22.14 -4.27 22.09
C HIS A 129 -22.97 -4.75 20.92
N ILE A 130 -22.76 -6.00 20.52
CA ILE A 130 -23.52 -6.69 19.47
C ILE A 130 -23.95 -8.03 20.02
N GLU A 131 -25.25 -8.27 20.03
CA GLU A 131 -25.83 -9.56 20.39
C GLU A 131 -26.54 -10.15 19.18
N ARG A 132 -26.18 -11.38 18.79
CA ARG A 132 -26.90 -12.13 17.77
C ARG A 132 -28.04 -12.91 18.42
N GLN A 133 -29.26 -12.66 17.97
CA GLN A 133 -30.46 -13.34 18.43
C GLN A 133 -31.18 -14.04 17.27
N ILE A 134 -31.94 -15.08 17.59
CA ILE A 134 -32.77 -15.83 16.64
C ILE A 134 -34.18 -15.87 17.21
N VAL A 135 -35.18 -15.60 16.38
CA VAL A 135 -36.59 -15.67 16.77
C VAL A 135 -36.95 -17.12 17.09
N LYS A 136 -37.18 -17.41 18.38
CA LYS A 136 -37.58 -18.73 18.87
C LYS A 136 -39.10 -18.92 18.76
N ALA A 137 -39.55 -20.10 18.33
CA ALA A 137 -40.95 -20.50 18.48
C ALA A 137 -41.23 -20.89 19.94
N LEU A 138 -42.37 -20.47 20.49
CA LEU A 138 -42.80 -20.94 21.80
C LEU A 138 -43.18 -22.42 21.70
N VAL A 139 -42.45 -23.29 22.41
CA VAL A 139 -42.86 -24.69 22.57
C VAL A 139 -44.06 -24.71 23.50
N THR A 140 -45.26 -24.96 22.95
CA THR A 140 -46.45 -25.21 23.75
C THR A 140 -46.31 -26.58 24.41
N THR A 141 -45.87 -26.63 25.66
CA THR A 141 -46.00 -27.85 26.47
C THR A 141 -47.48 -28.01 26.86
N SER A 142 -48.28 -28.54 25.93
CA SER A 142 -49.61 -29.06 26.26
C SER A 142 -49.42 -30.39 26.97
N VAL A 143 -49.42 -30.37 28.31
CA VAL A 143 -49.66 -31.59 29.09
C VAL A 143 -51.14 -31.91 28.95
N ARG A 144 -51.49 -32.69 27.92
CA ARG A 144 -52.84 -33.24 27.73
C ARG A 144 -52.85 -34.68 28.24
N THR A 145 -53.70 -34.86 29.24
CA THR A 145 -54.13 -36.09 29.91
C THR A 145 -54.40 -37.26 28.95
N GLU A 146 -54.10 -38.45 29.46
CA GLU A 146 -54.10 -39.76 28.79
C GLU A 146 -55.32 -40.09 27.92
N GLN A 147 -54.97 -40.84 26.88
CA GLN A 147 -55.76 -41.41 25.82
C GLN A 147 -56.33 -42.78 26.21
N SER A 148 -57.60 -43.09 25.90
CA SER A 148 -57.91 -44.45 25.46
C SER A 148 -59.20 -44.57 24.62
N ARG A 149 -59.05 -45.32 23.52
CA ARG A 149 -60.04 -46.14 22.77
C ARG A 149 -60.68 -45.60 21.46
N ALA A 150 -60.06 -46.12 20.38
CA ALA A 150 -60.64 -46.98 19.34
C ALA A 150 -61.44 -46.39 18.16
N ASP A 151 -61.11 -47.00 17.01
CA ASP A 151 -61.87 -47.22 15.78
C ASP A 151 -61.82 -46.23 14.59
N GLN A 152 -61.22 -46.79 13.52
CA GLN A 152 -61.77 -46.93 12.16
C GLN A 152 -61.61 -45.85 11.08
N LEU A 153 -61.00 -46.35 9.98
CA LEU A 153 -61.32 -46.15 8.55
C LEU A 153 -60.65 -44.99 7.77
N THR A 154 -59.76 -45.43 6.86
CA THR A 154 -59.64 -45.10 5.43
C THR A 154 -60.04 -43.69 4.96
N SER A 155 -59.13 -42.97 4.29
CA SER A 155 -59.09 -42.85 2.82
C SER A 155 -58.29 -41.61 2.39
N ASP A 156 -57.43 -41.80 1.40
CA ASP A 156 -56.86 -40.80 0.49
C ASP A 156 -57.88 -39.72 0.07
N THR A 157 -57.44 -38.47 -0.05
CA THR A 157 -57.78 -37.47 -1.10
C THR A 157 -57.34 -36.08 -0.62
N GLY A 158 -56.69 -35.34 -1.51
CA GLY A 158 -55.95 -34.13 -1.19
C GLY A 158 -56.74 -32.90 -0.76
N THR A 159 -55.95 -31.86 -0.50
CA THR A 159 -56.33 -30.49 -0.13
C THR A 159 -56.76 -30.35 1.33
N ASP A 160 -55.79 -30.06 2.21
CA ASP A 160 -56.10 -29.21 3.36
C ASP A 160 -54.87 -28.43 3.81
N ARG A 161 -54.94 -27.12 3.50
CA ARG A 161 -54.69 -26.03 4.45
C ARG A 161 -53.72 -26.41 5.56
N LEU A 162 -52.41 -26.22 5.33
CA LEU A 162 -51.52 -25.98 6.45
C LEU A 162 -51.91 -24.63 7.05
N SER A 163 -52.85 -24.74 7.97
CA SER A 163 -53.27 -23.80 8.98
C SER A 163 -52.11 -22.89 9.32
N LEU A 164 -52.17 -21.67 8.79
CA LEU A 164 -51.50 -20.53 9.39
C LEU A 164 -52.03 -20.49 10.82
N ASN A 165 -51.29 -21.11 11.74
CA ASN A 165 -51.50 -20.89 13.16
C ASN A 165 -51.14 -19.43 13.42
N SER A 166 -52.14 -18.58 13.18
CA SER A 166 -52.28 -17.21 13.66
C SER A 166 -52.42 -17.23 15.19
N GLY A 167 -51.42 -17.79 15.85
CA GLY A 167 -51.22 -17.77 17.29
C GLY A 167 -49.98 -16.91 17.54
N SER A 168 -50.21 -15.63 17.71
CA SER A 168 -49.24 -14.58 17.99
C SER A 168 -48.19 -15.00 19.01
N THR A 169 -46.97 -15.27 18.54
CA THR A 169 -45.75 -15.06 19.32
C THR A 169 -44.91 -14.04 18.57
N SER A 170 -45.50 -12.89 18.28
CA SER A 170 -44.79 -11.82 17.59
C SER A 170 -43.71 -11.30 18.53
N ASN A 171 -42.44 -11.55 18.19
CA ASN A 171 -41.37 -10.71 18.73
C ASN A 171 -41.73 -9.23 18.44
N PRO A 172 -41.30 -8.28 19.26
CA PRO A 172 -41.65 -6.86 19.10
C PRO A 172 -41.19 -6.25 17.77
N TYR A 173 -40.38 -6.99 17.00
CA TYR A 173 -39.82 -6.58 15.71
C TYR A 173 -40.59 -7.14 14.50
N GLY A 174 -41.64 -7.94 14.72
CA GLY A 174 -42.45 -8.53 13.64
C GLY A 174 -41.71 -9.54 12.76
N LEU A 175 -40.58 -10.09 13.22
CA LEU A 175 -39.74 -11.00 12.44
C LEU A 175 -40.28 -12.44 12.42
N PRO A 176 -40.12 -13.21 11.32
CA PRO A 176 -40.49 -14.62 11.27
C PRO A 176 -39.70 -15.48 12.27
N VAL A 177 -40.29 -16.60 12.69
CA VAL A 177 -39.57 -17.66 13.44
C VAL A 177 -38.37 -18.14 12.63
N GLY A 178 -37.22 -18.29 13.30
CA GLY A 178 -35.97 -18.70 12.67
C GLY A 178 -35.18 -17.56 12.02
N CYS A 179 -35.73 -16.34 11.93
CA CYS A 179 -34.95 -15.18 11.48
C CYS A 179 -33.90 -14.79 12.51
N GLU A 180 -32.71 -14.51 12.01
CA GLU A 180 -31.60 -13.98 12.79
C GLU A 180 -31.63 -12.45 12.75
N TYR A 181 -31.39 -11.83 13.89
CA TYR A 181 -31.25 -10.38 14.00
C TYR A 181 -30.16 -10.03 15.01
N PHE A 182 -29.67 -8.81 14.90
CA PHE A 182 -28.67 -8.27 15.81
C PHE A 182 -29.30 -7.20 16.67
N VAL A 183 -29.11 -7.29 17.98
CA VAL A 183 -29.38 -6.20 18.92
C VAL A 183 -28.07 -5.49 19.18
N VAL A 184 -28.03 -4.20 18.88
CA VAL A 184 -26.83 -3.37 19.06
C VAL A 184 -27.04 -2.35 20.16
N THR A 185 -26.02 -2.18 20.99
CA THR A 185 -25.93 -1.04 21.90
C THR A 185 -24.92 -0.06 21.31
N VAL A 186 -25.31 1.21 21.28
CA VAL A 186 -24.55 2.28 20.63
C VAL A 186 -24.27 3.38 21.65
N ALA A 187 -23.01 3.80 21.76
CA ALA A 187 -22.64 5.03 22.41
C ALA A 187 -22.80 6.18 21.42
N MET A 188 -23.73 7.09 21.72
CA MET A 188 -23.99 8.24 20.87
C MET A 188 -22.74 9.13 20.78
N LEU A 189 -22.35 9.50 19.56
CA LEU A 189 -21.34 10.52 19.37
C LEU A 189 -22.00 11.90 19.65
N PRO A 190 -21.31 12.81 20.34
CA PRO A 190 -21.85 14.15 20.60
C PRO A 190 -22.17 14.83 19.26
N ASP A 191 -23.35 15.44 19.19
CA ASP A 191 -24.01 15.88 17.95
C ASP A 191 -23.05 16.46 16.89
N THR A 192 -22.83 15.71 15.80
CA THR A 192 -22.39 16.31 14.54
C THR A 192 -23.60 16.98 13.93
N ILE A 193 -23.91 18.19 14.40
CA ILE A 193 -24.97 19.00 13.81
C ILE A 193 -24.49 19.44 12.44
N ILE A 194 -24.81 18.68 11.40
CA ILE A 194 -24.76 19.18 10.03
C ILE A 194 -25.99 20.08 9.89
N HIS A 195 -25.91 21.28 10.47
CA HIS A 195 -26.79 22.37 10.11
C HIS A 195 -26.51 22.66 8.64
N SER A 196 -27.38 22.18 7.75
CA SER A 196 -27.45 22.70 6.39
C SER A 196 -27.69 24.21 6.50
N ALA A 197 -26.71 25.02 6.14
CA ALA A 197 -26.86 26.46 6.08
C ALA A 197 -28.05 26.80 5.15
N PRO A 198 -28.90 27.79 5.50
CA PRO A 198 -29.98 28.20 4.62
C PRO A 198 -29.40 28.85 3.34
N PRO A 199 -30.01 28.61 2.17
CA PRO A 199 -29.60 29.26 0.93
C PRO A 199 -29.77 30.79 1.06
N SER A 200 -28.72 31.53 0.70
CA SER A 200 -28.72 32.99 0.57
C SER A 200 -29.44 33.44 -0.70
#